data_AF-A0A3D4AWU0-F1
#
_entry.id   AF-A0A3D4AWU0-F1
#
_cell.length_a   1.000
_cell.length_b   1.000
_cell.length_c   1.000
_cell.angle_alpha   90.00
_cell.angle_beta   90.00
_cell.angle_gamma   90.00
#
_symmetry.space_group_name_H-M   'P 1'
#
loop_
_entity.id
_entity.type
_entity.pdbx_description
1 polymer ?
#
loop_
_entity_poly.entity_id
_entity_poly.type
_entity_poly.pdbx_seq_one_letter_code
_entity_poly.pdbx_strand_id
1 'polypeptide(L)'
;MVDSTHSRFPVVCEDKDHVEGILLAKDLLPLILNKDEHLPSLRDYLRPAMVVPESKRVDTLLNEFRQQRYHMAIVIDEYGGVSGLVTIEDILEIIVGEIEDEHDEEEEQQDIRQLAKHVYVVQALTPVDDFNEHFKSGYSSQDADTIGGTVLHAFGHMPSRGETIDIEGFQFKVTNSDNRRILQLQVTIPKADDNDSEETAN
;
A
#
# COMPACT_ATOMS: atom_id res chain seq x y z
N MET A 1 -20.01 4.02 4.68
CA MET A 1 -20.16 2.58 4.99
C MET A 1 -20.18 1.75 3.71
N VAL A 2 -21.08 2.03 2.75
CA VAL A 2 -21.15 1.27 1.48
C VAL A 2 -19.88 1.43 0.65
N ASP A 3 -19.38 2.66 0.47
CA ASP A 3 -18.18 2.90 -0.35
C ASP A 3 -16.87 2.38 0.28
N SER A 4 -16.84 2.18 1.60
CA SER A 4 -15.66 1.80 2.35
C SER A 4 -15.48 0.28 2.51
N THR A 5 -16.50 -0.52 2.20
CA THR A 5 -16.49 -2.01 2.25
C THR A 5 -16.08 -2.64 3.60
N HIS A 6 -15.88 -1.86 4.66
CA HIS A 6 -15.51 -2.39 5.97
C HIS A 6 -16.67 -3.06 6.71
N SER A 7 -16.34 -4.05 7.54
CA SER A 7 -17.32 -4.79 8.35
C SER A 7 -17.64 -4.14 9.70
N ARG A 8 -16.76 -3.28 10.22
CA ARG A 8 -16.81 -2.70 11.56
C ARG A 8 -16.47 -1.22 11.51
N PHE A 9 -17.20 -0.42 12.27
CA PHE A 9 -17.04 1.03 12.32
C PHE A 9 -17.02 1.50 13.77
N PRO A 10 -15.98 2.21 14.23
CA PRO A 10 -16.05 2.91 15.50
C PRO A 10 -17.06 4.05 15.39
N VAL A 11 -17.91 4.17 16.41
CA VAL A 11 -18.89 5.24 16.51
C VAL A 11 -18.38 6.23 17.54
N VAL A 12 -18.10 7.44 17.08
CA VAL A 12 -17.62 8.57 17.89
C VAL A 12 -18.76 9.55 18.13
N CYS A 13 -18.62 10.34 19.19
CA CYS A 13 -19.54 11.42 19.49
C CYS A 13 -19.00 12.75 18.91
N GLU A 14 -19.19 13.87 19.61
CA GLU A 14 -18.64 15.17 19.19
C GLU A 14 -17.10 15.22 19.28
N ASP A 15 -16.54 14.44 20.20
CA ASP A 15 -15.10 14.29 20.40
C ASP A 15 -14.60 13.01 19.72
N LYS A 16 -13.56 13.14 18.90
CA LYS A 16 -12.93 12.02 18.19
C LYS A 16 -12.20 11.08 19.14
N ASP A 17 -11.79 11.59 20.30
CA ASP A 17 -11.16 10.79 21.36
C ASP A 17 -12.19 9.98 22.15
N HIS A 18 -13.50 10.23 21.94
CA HIS A 18 -14.58 9.51 22.61
C HIS A 18 -15.28 8.53 21.67
N VAL A 19 -14.84 7.26 21.73
CA VAL A 19 -15.50 6.14 21.03
C VAL A 19 -16.59 5.55 21.93
N GLU A 20 -17.85 5.73 21.53
CA GLU A 20 -19.04 5.21 22.22
C GLU A 20 -19.16 3.68 22.05
N GLY A 21 -18.67 3.13 20.95
CA GLY A 21 -18.68 1.70 20.67
C GLY A 21 -18.33 1.35 19.24
N ILE A 22 -18.53 0.09 18.89
CA ILE A 22 -18.28 -0.45 17.54
C ILE A 22 -19.61 -0.92 16.95
N LEU A 23 -19.92 -0.41 15.76
CA LEU A 23 -21.04 -0.86 14.95
C LEU A 23 -20.56 -1.90 13.94
N LEU A 24 -21.26 -3.03 13.86
CA LEU A 24 -21.04 -4.01 12.80
C LEU A 24 -22.03 -3.74 11.66
N ALA A 25 -21.52 -3.63 10.43
CA ALA A 25 -22.36 -3.39 9.26
C ALA A 25 -23.46 -4.45 9.10
N LYS A 26 -23.14 -5.72 9.40
CA LYS A 26 -24.09 -6.83 9.32
C LYS A 26 -25.27 -6.71 10.30
N ASP A 27 -25.08 -6.01 11.42
CA ASP A 27 -26.12 -5.85 12.44
C ASP A 27 -27.22 -4.87 11.95
N LEU A 28 -26.96 -4.12 10.87
CA LEU A 28 -27.94 -3.29 10.17
C LEU A 28 -28.79 -4.06 9.14
N LEU A 29 -28.39 -5.28 8.73
CA LEU A 29 -29.12 -6.07 7.74
C LEU A 29 -30.59 -6.33 8.12
N PRO A 30 -30.94 -6.65 9.37
CA PRO A 30 -32.34 -6.83 9.77
C PRO A 30 -33.20 -5.58 9.57
N LEU A 31 -32.61 -4.37 9.63
CA LEU A 31 -33.31 -3.10 9.41
C LEU A 31 -33.68 -2.87 7.95
N ILE A 32 -32.94 -3.49 7.03
CA ILE A 32 -33.22 -3.42 5.59
C ILE A 32 -34.37 -4.38 5.23
N LEU A 33 -34.45 -5.51 5.94
CA LEU A 33 -35.45 -6.56 5.70
C LEU A 33 -36.81 -6.25 6.35
N ASN A 34 -36.80 -5.57 7.51
CA ASN A 34 -38.01 -5.19 8.24
C ASN A 34 -38.43 -3.76 7.86
N LYS A 35 -39.59 -3.62 7.22
CA LYS A 35 -40.19 -2.33 6.84
C LYS A 35 -40.99 -1.68 7.97
N ASP A 36 -40.53 -1.79 9.21
CA ASP A 36 -41.17 -1.07 10.31
C ASP A 36 -40.92 0.44 10.16
N GLU A 37 -41.93 1.26 10.41
CA GLU A 37 -41.83 2.74 10.33
C GLU A 37 -40.91 3.33 11.41
N HIS A 38 -40.59 2.57 12.45
CA HIS A 38 -39.74 3.00 13.55
C HIS A 38 -38.35 2.39 13.45
N LEU A 39 -37.39 3.22 13.05
CA LEU A 39 -35.98 2.86 13.14
C LEU A 39 -35.55 2.84 14.61
N PRO A 40 -34.98 1.74 15.11
CA PRO A 40 -34.44 1.66 16.47
C PRO A 40 -33.23 2.59 16.64
N SER A 41 -32.86 2.85 17.90
CA SER A 41 -31.73 3.72 18.19
C SER A 41 -30.43 3.08 17.77
N LEU A 42 -29.51 3.86 17.18
CA LEU A 42 -28.17 3.39 16.84
C LEU A 42 -27.45 2.79 18.07
N ARG A 43 -27.71 3.35 19.27
CA ARG A 43 -27.12 2.90 20.53
C ARG A 43 -27.41 1.43 20.84
N ASP A 44 -28.56 0.92 20.39
CA ASP A 44 -28.97 -0.46 20.64
C ASP A 44 -28.12 -1.48 19.85
N TYR A 45 -27.40 -1.01 18.82
CA TYR A 45 -26.52 -1.82 17.96
C TYR A 45 -25.03 -1.64 18.27
N LEU A 46 -24.69 -0.73 19.18
CA LEU A 46 -23.30 -0.49 19.55
C LEU A 46 -22.81 -1.61 20.45
N ARG A 47 -21.69 -2.22 20.04
CA ARG A 47 -20.95 -3.16 20.88
C ARG A 47 -19.87 -2.40 21.67
N PRO A 48 -19.53 -2.85 22.88
CA PRO A 48 -18.42 -2.25 23.63
C PRO A 48 -17.13 -2.26 22.81
N ALA A 49 -16.44 -1.12 22.77
CA ALA A 49 -15.12 -1.01 22.16
C ALA A 49 -14.06 -1.51 23.15
N MET A 50 -13.22 -2.45 22.71
CA MET A 50 -12.05 -2.85 23.47
C MET A 50 -10.98 -1.76 23.36
N VAL A 51 -10.41 -1.33 24.48
CA VAL A 51 -9.39 -0.27 24.50
C VAL A 51 -8.04 -0.87 24.92
N VAL A 52 -6.98 -0.51 24.21
CA VAL A 52 -5.62 -1.00 24.44
C VAL A 52 -4.60 0.13 24.34
N PRO A 53 -3.54 0.14 25.19
CA PRO A 53 -2.47 1.12 25.06
C PRO A 53 -1.55 0.80 23.88
N GLU A 54 -0.92 1.82 23.29
CA GLU A 54 0.09 1.66 22.21
C GLU A 54 1.23 0.71 22.59
N SER A 55 1.63 0.71 23.87
CA SER A 55 2.71 -0.14 24.38
C SER A 55 2.34 -1.63 24.51
N LYS A 56 1.09 -2.01 24.22
CA LYS A 56 0.64 -3.40 24.36
C LYS A 56 1.31 -4.31 23.34
N ARG A 57 1.87 -5.44 23.81
CA ARG A 57 2.52 -6.41 22.92
C ARG A 57 1.51 -7.10 22.01
N VAL A 58 1.88 -7.21 20.73
CA VAL A 58 1.05 -7.80 19.66
C VAL A 58 0.67 -9.26 19.93
N ASP A 59 1.59 -10.08 20.46
CA ASP A 59 1.33 -11.48 20.81
C ASP A 59 0.24 -11.64 21.88
N THR A 60 0.25 -10.73 22.85
CA THR A 60 -0.75 -10.67 23.93
C THR A 60 -2.09 -10.21 23.38
N LEU A 61 -2.10 -9.19 22.54
CA LEU A 61 -3.31 -8.68 21.88
C LEU A 61 -3.98 -9.75 21.00
N LEU A 62 -3.19 -10.50 20.22
CA LEU A 62 -3.69 -11.62 19.41
C LEU A 62 -4.39 -12.69 20.26
N ASN A 63 -3.78 -13.04 21.40
CA ASN A 63 -4.36 -14.04 22.30
C ASN A 63 -5.69 -13.55 22.89
N GLU A 64 -5.79 -12.26 23.23
CA GLU A 64 -7.03 -11.67 23.72
C GLU A 64 -8.13 -11.63 22.64
N PHE A 65 -7.80 -11.24 21.41
CA PHE A 65 -8.75 -11.30 20.28
C PHE A 65 -9.31 -12.70 20.10
N ARG A 66 -8.47 -13.74 20.17
CA ARG A 66 -8.88 -15.15 20.07
C ARG A 66 -9.79 -15.59 21.22
N GLN A 67 -9.47 -15.21 22.45
CA GLN A 67 -10.23 -15.62 23.64
C GLN A 67 -11.59 -14.92 23.74
N GLN A 68 -11.61 -13.61 23.52
CA GLN A 68 -12.79 -12.77 23.70
C GLN A 68 -13.66 -12.70 22.44
N ARG A 69 -13.19 -13.24 21.31
CA ARG A 69 -13.84 -13.19 19.99
C ARG A 69 -14.14 -11.76 19.53
N TYR A 70 -13.26 -10.82 19.90
CA TYR A 70 -13.22 -9.47 19.35
C TYR A 70 -12.19 -9.42 18.23
N HIS A 71 -12.43 -8.53 17.26
CA HIS A 71 -11.63 -8.43 16.03
C HIS A 71 -11.14 -7.00 15.77
N MET A 72 -11.42 -6.07 16.68
CA MET A 72 -11.04 -4.67 16.58
C MET A 72 -10.89 -4.11 17.99
N ALA A 73 -9.84 -3.32 18.20
CA ALA A 73 -9.59 -2.57 19.42
C ALA A 73 -9.22 -1.13 19.08
N ILE A 74 -9.57 -0.21 19.98
CA ILE A 74 -9.20 1.21 19.93
C ILE A 74 -7.87 1.36 20.66
N VAL A 75 -6.93 2.03 20.01
CA VAL A 75 -5.60 2.27 20.53
C VAL A 75 -5.57 3.65 21.18
N ILE A 76 -5.08 3.72 22.42
CA ILE A 76 -4.95 4.97 23.18
C ILE A 76 -3.48 5.27 23.51
N ASP A 77 -3.18 6.57 23.57
CA ASP A 77 -1.90 7.09 24.04
C ASP A 77 -1.82 7.16 25.58
N GLU A 78 -0.71 7.66 26.11
CA GLU A 78 -0.48 7.81 27.55
C GLU A 78 -1.34 8.90 28.21
N TYR A 79 -1.93 9.79 27.41
CA TYR A 79 -2.78 10.88 27.87
C TYR A 79 -4.27 10.51 27.80
N GLY A 80 -4.60 9.33 27.28
CA GLY A 80 -5.96 8.81 27.12
C GLY A 80 -6.66 9.28 25.84
N GLY A 81 -5.93 9.91 24.92
CA GLY A 81 -6.39 10.24 23.58
C GLY A 81 -6.42 9.03 22.67
N VAL A 82 -7.25 9.05 21.62
CA VAL A 82 -7.33 7.95 20.65
C VAL A 82 -6.24 8.14 19.59
N SER A 83 -5.24 7.27 19.61
CA SER A 83 -4.21 7.22 18.58
C SER A 83 -4.69 6.56 17.29
N GLY A 84 -5.65 5.64 17.40
CA GLY A 84 -6.19 4.92 16.26
C GLY A 84 -6.94 3.65 16.63
N LEU A 85 -6.92 2.67 15.74
CA LEU A 85 -7.49 1.34 15.95
C LEU A 85 -6.57 0.27 15.39
N VAL A 86 -6.76 -0.96 15.86
CA VAL A 86 -6.04 -2.15 15.39
C VAL A 86 -7.03 -3.30 15.27
N THR A 87 -6.86 -4.11 14.24
CA THR A 87 -7.70 -5.26 13.93
C THR A 87 -6.96 -6.58 14.11
N ILE A 88 -7.69 -7.69 14.19
CA ILE A 88 -7.04 -9.01 14.24
C ILE A 88 -6.36 -9.32 12.90
N GLU A 89 -6.95 -8.83 11.81
CA GLU A 89 -6.44 -8.95 10.45
C GLU A 89 -5.05 -8.30 10.34
N ASP A 90 -4.85 -7.09 10.87
CA ASP A 90 -3.54 -6.40 10.89
C ASP A 90 -2.45 -7.23 11.61
N ILE A 91 -2.83 -7.94 12.68
CA ILE A 91 -1.89 -8.78 13.44
C ILE A 91 -1.56 -10.07 12.70
N LEU A 92 -2.56 -10.66 12.03
CA LEU A 92 -2.35 -11.86 11.22
C LEU A 92 -1.48 -11.54 10.01
N GLU A 93 -1.65 -10.39 9.39
CA GLU A 93 -0.83 -9.91 8.27
C GLU A 93 0.66 -9.85 8.64
N ILE A 94 1.02 -9.46 9.87
CA ILE A 94 2.43 -9.46 10.31
C ILE A 94 3.01 -10.89 10.38
N ILE A 95 2.20 -11.88 10.74
CA ILE A 95 2.64 -13.27 10.93
C ILE A 95 2.66 -14.03 9.61
N VAL A 96 1.61 -13.84 8.82
CA VAL A 96 1.35 -14.61 7.60
C VAL A 96 1.92 -13.91 6.36
N GLY A 97 2.06 -12.58 6.40
CA GLY A 97 2.25 -11.75 5.20
C GLY A 97 0.92 -11.51 4.48
N GLU A 98 0.99 -10.88 3.31
CA GLU A 98 -0.09 -11.02 2.32
C GLU A 98 -0.16 -12.50 1.95
N ILE A 99 -1.30 -13.15 2.20
CA ILE A 99 -1.49 -14.52 1.76
C ILE A 99 -1.61 -14.44 0.25
N GLU A 100 -0.52 -14.76 -0.44
CA GLU A 100 -0.48 -14.95 -1.89
C GLU A 100 -1.57 -15.95 -2.26
N ASP A 101 -2.63 -15.47 -2.93
CA ASP A 101 -3.63 -16.36 -3.53
C ASP A 101 -2.96 -17.13 -4.67
N GLU A 102 -3.42 -18.34 -4.94
CA GLU A 102 -2.96 -19.16 -6.07
C GLU A 102 -3.33 -18.55 -7.45
N HIS A 103 -3.87 -17.33 -7.43
CA HIS A 103 -4.31 -16.51 -8.56
C HIS A 103 -3.63 -15.14 -8.63
N ASP A 104 -2.71 -14.79 -7.71
CA ASP A 104 -2.09 -13.45 -7.63
C ASP A 104 -0.81 -13.28 -8.49
N GLU A 105 -0.43 -14.30 -9.27
CA GLU A 105 0.84 -14.27 -10.04
C GLU A 105 0.91 -13.21 -11.16
N GLU A 106 -0.20 -12.63 -11.63
CA GLU A 106 -0.16 -11.80 -12.86
C GLU A 106 -0.01 -10.27 -12.63
N GLU A 107 -0.34 -9.73 -11.45
CA GLU A 107 -0.31 -8.28 -11.20
C GLU A 107 0.88 -7.80 -10.34
N GLU A 108 1.39 -8.63 -9.42
CA GLU A 108 2.57 -8.29 -8.60
C GLU A 108 3.91 -8.72 -9.20
N GLN A 109 3.91 -9.68 -10.14
CA GLN A 109 5.13 -10.16 -10.82
C GLN A 109 5.52 -9.31 -12.04
N GLN A 110 4.86 -8.18 -12.29
CA GLN A 110 5.31 -7.28 -13.35
C GLN A 110 6.55 -6.52 -12.89
N ASP A 111 7.70 -7.02 -13.35
CA ASP A 111 9.01 -6.39 -13.22
C ASP A 111 9.00 -4.90 -13.62
N ILE A 112 8.09 -4.50 -14.51
CA ILE A 112 7.88 -3.14 -14.98
C ILE A 112 6.39 -2.79 -14.89
N ARG A 113 6.05 -1.84 -14.00
CA ARG A 113 4.68 -1.36 -13.80
C ARG A 113 4.56 0.13 -14.11
N GLN A 114 3.56 0.50 -14.91
CA GLN A 114 3.32 1.91 -15.24
C GLN A 114 2.60 2.65 -14.10
N LEU A 115 3.16 3.77 -13.62
CA LEU A 115 2.51 4.68 -12.66
C LEU A 115 1.82 5.87 -13.34
N ALA A 116 2.40 6.38 -14.42
CA ALA A 116 1.86 7.49 -15.20
C ALA A 116 2.37 7.41 -16.66
N LYS A 117 1.87 8.30 -17.54
CA LYS A 117 2.18 8.29 -18.99
C LYS A 117 3.68 8.13 -19.32
N HIS A 118 4.57 8.68 -18.50
CA HIS A 118 6.02 8.60 -18.70
C HIS A 118 6.78 8.12 -17.45
N VAL A 119 6.09 7.55 -16.46
CA VAL A 119 6.68 7.17 -15.17
C VAL A 119 6.33 5.73 -14.86
N TYR A 120 7.35 4.93 -14.59
CA TYR A 120 7.25 3.50 -14.34
C TYR A 120 7.97 3.16 -13.03
N VAL A 121 7.49 2.11 -12.38
CA VAL A 121 8.18 1.42 -11.29
C VAL A 121 8.78 0.16 -11.85
N VAL A 122 10.08 -0.03 -11.63
CA VAL A 122 10.85 -1.14 -12.16
C VAL A 122 11.59 -1.83 -11.02
N GLN A 123 11.53 -3.15 -10.97
CA GLN A 123 12.31 -3.93 -10.03
C GLN A 123 13.79 -3.88 -10.41
N ALA A 124 14.68 -3.70 -9.44
CA ALA A 124 16.12 -3.60 -9.74
C ALA A 124 16.70 -4.91 -10.32
N LEU A 125 16.00 -6.03 -10.13
CA LEU A 125 16.35 -7.34 -10.66
C LEU A 125 15.87 -7.58 -12.09
N THR A 126 15.08 -6.68 -12.68
CA THR A 126 14.62 -6.79 -14.07
C THR A 126 15.84 -6.97 -14.99
N PRO A 127 15.89 -8.04 -15.79
CA PRO A 127 16.97 -8.27 -16.75
C PRO A 127 17.10 -7.09 -17.73
N VAL A 128 18.34 -6.77 -18.11
CA VAL A 128 18.59 -5.66 -19.06
C VAL A 128 17.89 -5.91 -20.39
N ASP A 129 17.84 -7.16 -20.84
CA ASP A 129 17.19 -7.53 -22.10
C ASP A 129 15.67 -7.26 -22.06
N ASP A 130 15.00 -7.63 -20.97
CA ASP A 130 13.56 -7.40 -20.78
C ASP A 130 13.25 -5.90 -20.67
N PHE A 131 14.10 -5.15 -19.96
CA PHE A 131 13.99 -3.69 -19.88
C PHE A 131 14.12 -3.05 -21.26
N ASN A 132 15.10 -3.48 -22.06
CA ASN A 132 15.30 -3.00 -23.43
C ASN A 132 14.13 -3.37 -24.33
N GLU A 133 13.59 -4.57 -24.20
CA GLU A 133 12.41 -4.98 -24.97
C GLU A 133 11.20 -4.10 -24.66
N HIS A 134 10.97 -3.80 -23.38
CA HIS A 134 9.83 -2.98 -22.94
C HIS A 134 9.96 -1.51 -23.35
N PHE A 135 11.10 -0.89 -23.04
CA PHE A 135 11.32 0.55 -23.24
C PHE A 135 11.95 0.91 -24.58
N LYS A 136 12.29 -0.09 -25.41
CA LYS A 136 13.04 0.09 -26.67
C LYS A 136 14.36 0.84 -26.46
N SER A 137 15.03 0.56 -25.35
CA SER A 137 16.37 1.10 -25.02
C SER A 137 17.50 0.21 -25.54
N GLY A 138 18.73 0.71 -25.46
CA GLY A 138 19.93 0.09 -26.01
C GLY A 138 20.98 -0.29 -24.96
N TYR A 139 20.59 -0.54 -23.71
CA TYR A 139 21.54 -0.84 -22.64
C TYR A 139 22.29 -2.15 -22.91
N SER A 140 23.60 -2.16 -22.64
CA SER A 140 24.44 -3.35 -22.80
C SER A 140 24.27 -4.31 -21.64
N SER A 141 23.92 -5.57 -21.93
CA SER A 141 23.92 -6.67 -20.95
C SER A 141 25.33 -7.20 -20.63
N GLN A 142 26.40 -6.66 -21.26
CA GLN A 142 27.78 -7.08 -20.97
C GLN A 142 28.33 -6.46 -19.68
N ASP A 143 27.78 -5.32 -19.25
CA ASP A 143 28.27 -4.59 -18.08
C ASP A 143 27.52 -4.96 -16.80
N ALA A 144 26.24 -5.34 -16.92
CA ALA A 144 25.43 -5.85 -15.82
C ALA A 144 24.26 -6.70 -16.35
N ASP A 145 23.90 -7.74 -15.60
CA ASP A 145 22.79 -8.64 -15.96
C ASP A 145 21.40 -8.00 -15.73
N THR A 146 21.29 -7.05 -14.79
CA THR A 146 20.02 -6.40 -14.41
C THR A 146 20.10 -4.88 -14.46
N ILE A 147 18.96 -4.22 -14.63
CA ILE A 147 18.88 -2.75 -14.69
C ILE A 147 19.39 -2.09 -13.40
N GLY A 148 19.16 -2.72 -12.24
CA GLY A 148 19.71 -2.27 -10.96
C GLY A 148 21.25 -2.29 -10.94
N GLY A 149 21.86 -3.30 -11.56
CA GLY A 149 23.31 -3.36 -11.73
C GLY A 149 23.83 -2.25 -12.64
N THR A 150 23.15 -1.99 -13.77
CA THR A 150 23.49 -0.89 -14.69
C THR A 150 23.44 0.46 -13.98
N VAL A 151 22.36 0.73 -13.23
CA VAL A 151 22.18 1.97 -12.48
C VAL A 151 23.22 2.10 -11.36
N LEU A 152 23.47 1.02 -10.61
CA LEU A 152 24.49 1.01 -9.55
C LEU A 152 25.90 1.29 -10.10
N HIS A 153 26.23 0.69 -11.25
CA HIS A 153 27.51 0.92 -11.92
C HIS A 153 27.66 2.38 -12.36
N ALA A 154 26.58 2.99 -12.86
CA ALA A 154 26.56 4.41 -13.24
C ALA A 154 26.70 5.36 -12.05
N PHE A 155 26.12 5.03 -10.88
CA PHE A 155 26.33 5.80 -9.65
C PHE A 155 27.77 5.68 -9.11
N GLY A 156 28.41 4.52 -9.28
CA GLY A 156 29.76 4.25 -8.76
C GLY A 156 29.84 4.09 -7.23
N HIS A 157 28.71 4.20 -6.53
CA HIS A 157 28.54 3.93 -5.10
C HIS A 157 27.12 3.40 -4.86
N MET A 158 26.84 2.90 -3.65
CA MET A 158 25.49 2.50 -3.26
C MET A 158 24.62 3.75 -3.07
N PRO A 159 23.54 3.96 -3.87
CA PRO A 159 22.72 5.16 -3.75
C PRO A 159 21.67 5.02 -2.63
N SER A 160 21.40 6.14 -1.98
CA SER A 160 20.34 6.30 -0.99
C SER A 160 18.99 6.48 -1.67
N ARG A 161 17.91 6.19 -0.93
CA ARG A 161 16.55 6.46 -1.38
C ARG A 161 16.38 7.94 -1.76
N GLY A 162 15.84 8.17 -2.95
CA GLY A 162 15.56 9.49 -3.50
C GLY A 162 16.64 10.03 -4.44
N GLU A 163 17.83 9.42 -4.46
CA GLU A 163 18.89 9.78 -5.40
C GLU A 163 18.49 9.47 -6.85
N THR A 164 18.96 10.30 -7.77
CA THR A 164 18.59 10.26 -9.18
C THR A 164 19.82 10.28 -10.08
N ILE A 165 19.75 9.55 -11.19
CA ILE A 165 20.76 9.58 -12.25
C ILE A 165 20.08 9.52 -13.62
N ASP A 166 20.63 10.25 -14.58
CA ASP A 166 20.18 10.24 -15.96
C ASP A 166 21.15 9.41 -16.80
N ILE A 167 20.63 8.41 -17.51
CA ILE A 167 21.41 7.52 -18.36
C ILE A 167 20.66 7.39 -19.69
N GLU A 168 21.34 7.72 -20.80
CA GLU A 168 20.79 7.59 -22.17
C GLU A 168 19.38 8.21 -22.35
N GLY A 169 19.08 9.30 -21.63
CA GLY A 169 17.80 10.01 -21.70
C GLY A 169 16.70 9.46 -20.77
N PHE A 170 16.95 8.37 -20.04
CA PHE A 170 16.10 7.86 -18.99
C PHE A 170 16.54 8.39 -17.63
N GLN A 171 15.60 8.90 -16.85
CA GLN A 171 15.86 9.29 -15.47
C GLN A 171 15.51 8.15 -14.52
N PHE A 172 16.49 7.65 -13.80
CA PHE A 172 16.32 6.65 -12.77
C PHE A 172 16.34 7.31 -11.39
N LYS A 173 15.32 7.05 -10.58
CA LYS A 173 15.24 7.47 -9.19
C LYS A 173 15.16 6.25 -8.29
N VAL A 174 16.00 6.18 -7.26
CA VAL A 174 15.97 5.09 -6.30
C VAL A 174 14.77 5.26 -5.37
N THR A 175 13.79 4.38 -5.46
CA THR A 175 12.61 4.41 -4.56
C THR A 175 12.82 3.53 -3.34
N ASN A 176 13.59 2.45 -3.48
CA ASN A 176 13.95 1.54 -2.41
C ASN A 176 15.33 0.91 -2.64
N SER A 177 16.16 0.90 -1.60
CA SER A 177 17.49 0.27 -1.58
C SER A 177 17.82 -0.24 -0.18
N ASP A 178 18.63 -1.29 -0.11
CA ASP A 178 19.26 -1.77 1.13
C ASP A 178 20.76 -1.44 1.14
N ASN A 179 21.51 -1.88 2.16
CA ASN A 179 22.95 -1.59 2.27
C ASN A 179 23.82 -2.29 1.20
N ARG A 180 23.27 -3.19 0.39
CA ARG A 180 24.01 -4.05 -0.53
C ARG A 180 23.54 -3.92 -1.98
N ARG A 181 22.28 -3.54 -2.21
CA ARG A 181 21.68 -3.47 -3.55
C ARG A 181 20.52 -2.50 -3.63
N ILE A 182 20.23 -2.07 -4.84
CA ILE A 182 19.00 -1.38 -5.18
C ILE A 182 17.89 -2.45 -5.23
N LEU A 183 16.71 -2.12 -4.69
CA LEU A 183 15.55 -3.01 -4.72
C LEU A 183 14.56 -2.56 -5.79
N GLN A 184 14.30 -1.25 -5.86
CA GLN A 184 13.30 -0.70 -6.76
C GLN A 184 13.70 0.68 -7.28
N LEU A 185 13.35 0.92 -8.54
CA LEU A 185 13.61 2.13 -9.28
C LEU A 185 12.29 2.73 -9.77
N GLN A 186 12.21 4.06 -9.77
CA GLN A 186 11.27 4.79 -10.59
C GLN A 186 12.01 5.25 -11.85
N VAL A 187 11.46 4.92 -13.02
CA VAL A 187 12.04 5.26 -14.32
C VAL A 187 11.13 6.28 -14.98
N THR A 188 11.71 7.42 -15.36
CA THR A 188 11.03 8.43 -16.18
C THR A 188 11.60 8.38 -17.58
N ILE A 189 10.74 8.10 -18.56
CA ILE A 189 11.14 8.03 -19.97
C ILE A 189 11.18 9.44 -20.58
N PRO A 190 12.05 9.71 -21.56
CA PRO A 190 12.10 11.00 -22.22
C PRO A 190 10.76 11.30 -22.89
N LYS A 191 10.31 12.54 -22.81
CA LYS A 191 9.16 12.99 -23.61
C LYS A 191 9.62 12.96 -25.07
N ALA A 192 8.95 12.17 -25.91
CA ALA A 192 9.05 12.41 -27.34
C ALA A 192 8.55 13.84 -27.57
N ASP A 193 9.39 14.69 -28.16
CA ASP A 193 8.95 16.00 -28.62
C ASP A 193 7.86 15.77 -29.68
N ASP A 194 6.61 16.06 -29.32
CA ASP A 194 5.50 16.24 -30.27
C ASP A 194 5.77 17.51 -31.11
N ASN A 195 6.75 17.44 -32.01
CA ASN A 195 7.16 18.55 -32.86
C ASN A 195 7.15 18.16 -34.34
N ASP A 196 6.08 17.49 -34.78
CA ASP A 196 5.88 17.12 -36.19
C ASP A 196 4.42 17.32 -36.66
N SER A 197 3.78 18.42 -36.24
CA SER A 197 2.50 18.83 -36.82
C SER A 197 2.29 20.34 -36.85
N GLU A 198 3.25 21.11 -37.40
CA GLU A 198 2.97 22.49 -37.81
C GLU A 198 3.98 23.02 -38.85
N GLU A 199 4.22 22.29 -39.96
CA GLU A 199 4.87 22.91 -41.14
C GLU A 199 4.54 22.22 -42.47
N THR A 200 3.28 22.32 -42.92
CA THR A 200 2.84 22.43 -44.33
C THR A 200 1.31 22.58 -44.30
N ALA A 201 0.66 23.60 -44.85
CA ALA A 201 0.97 24.35 -46.05
C ALA A 201 0.45 25.80 -45.95
N ASN A 202 1.33 26.73 -46.33
CA ASN A 202 0.95 27.91 -47.09
C ASN A 202 0.54 27.48 -48.51
#